data_AF-A0A9W5PKB1-F1
#
_entry.id   AF-A0A9W5PKB1-F1
#
_cell.length_a   1.000
_cell.length_b   1.000
_cell.length_c   1.000
_cell.angle_alpha   90.00
_cell.angle_beta   90.00
_cell.angle_gamma   90.00
#
_symmetry.space_group_name_H-M   'P 1'
#
loop_
_entity.id
_entity.type
_entity.pdbx_description
1 polymer ?
#
loop_
_entity_poly.entity_id
_entity_poly.type
_entity_poly.pdbx_seq_one_letter_code
_entity_poly.pdbx_strand_id
1 'polypeptide(L)'
;MEHHTSVLSLMVVVAIAFFVPLLLQRFKLKALPVVVAEIIAGIFVGKSGFNIIEPDIWLQVLSTLGFIFLMFLSGLEIDFSIFKQKGKKNTTNEPNTFQVASIIFLFIFILSYALSLLFVWLGFVDNAMFMTLIISTISLGVVVPTLKENNLGKTAIGQIILLVAVIADLVTMILLAVFVGLNSESGQSMWLLLILFGAGIVIYFIAKRFKNIPYLDSLKAGSVQIDTRAVFALILILVGLSESVGAENILGAFLAGVLVSLLSPNEDMVEKLDSIGYGFFIPIFFVMVGVNLEVWSIFKEPSSMLMIPILIVGLFISKLLPSLVLRKWYPRNIVLGSAILLTSTLSLVIAAAQIGEKLEIISPSLSASLILSAVITCIFAPILFKKMFPKVETPKPKVAIIGASRITLPLSLDLKREDYDVTLYMMRQNKINDEEAKSHDFPIVKLDDITIASLTEQTAFDADRVVVATSDDEQNLLLAEHAKELGVEHVIASVEDPLLQEKATQEHIAVFSTINSTRILLRALIDKPSLVRLITTANETVREVELRSNKYNGVALRRLPFLGDVLVIQIYRGNKALIPHGDTRLQHGDTLLVTGSKEHIDTLKNILE
;
A
#
# COMPACT_ATOMS: atom_id res chain seq x y z
N MET A 1 -23.02 16.37 -40.57
CA MET A 1 -21.55 16.39 -40.53
C MET A 1 -21.14 14.97 -40.19
N GLU A 2 -20.47 14.28 -41.12
CA GLU A 2 -19.99 12.92 -40.89
C GLU A 2 -18.96 12.96 -39.76
N HIS A 3 -19.26 12.32 -38.62
CA HIS A 3 -18.28 12.14 -37.55
C HIS A 3 -17.21 11.17 -38.07
N HIS A 4 -16.16 11.70 -38.70
CA HIS A 4 -14.98 10.91 -39.02
C HIS A 4 -14.37 10.43 -37.71
N THR A 5 -14.52 9.14 -37.41
CA THR A 5 -13.91 8.52 -36.26
C THR A 5 -12.40 8.46 -36.46
N SER A 6 -11.64 9.30 -35.76
CA SER A 6 -10.17 9.33 -35.89
C SER A 6 -9.54 8.25 -35.00
N VAL A 7 -9.41 7.05 -35.56
CA VAL A 7 -8.65 5.95 -34.93
C VAL A 7 -7.22 6.37 -34.60
N LEU A 8 -6.67 7.34 -35.34
CA LEU A 8 -5.34 7.89 -35.13
C LEU A 8 -5.23 8.63 -33.78
N SER A 9 -6.19 9.48 -33.43
CA SER A 9 -6.22 10.16 -32.12
C SER A 9 -6.24 9.15 -30.97
N LEU A 10 -7.06 8.10 -31.09
CA LEU A 10 -7.12 7.02 -30.09
C LEU A 10 -5.79 6.25 -29.99
N MET A 11 -5.20 5.91 -31.14
CA MET A 11 -3.89 5.25 -31.19
C MET A 11 -2.80 6.08 -30.50
N VAL A 12 -2.77 7.39 -30.73
CA VAL A 12 -1.80 8.30 -30.08
C VAL A 12 -1.98 8.31 -28.56
N VAL A 13 -3.22 8.45 -28.08
CA VAL A 13 -3.52 8.47 -26.64
C VAL A 13 -3.14 7.16 -25.96
N VAL A 14 -3.50 6.01 -26.55
CA VAL A 14 -3.16 4.69 -26.00
C VAL A 14 -1.64 4.44 -26.06
N ALA A 15 -0.97 4.88 -27.13
CA ALA A 15 0.49 4.80 -27.22
C ALA A 15 1.18 5.62 -26.11
N ILE A 16 0.69 6.83 -25.83
CA ILE A 16 1.19 7.65 -24.71
C ILE A 16 1.00 6.91 -23.39
N ALA A 17 -0.20 6.39 -23.11
CA ALA A 17 -0.47 5.61 -21.91
C ALA A 17 0.46 4.40 -21.74
N PHE A 18 0.83 3.73 -22.84
CA PHE A 18 1.78 2.61 -22.82
C PHE A 18 3.24 3.06 -22.63
N PHE A 19 3.70 4.10 -23.34
CA PHE A 19 5.10 4.50 -23.33
C PHE A 19 5.50 5.34 -22.12
N VAL A 20 4.60 6.13 -21.54
CA VAL A 20 4.91 7.00 -20.39
C VAL A 20 5.49 6.21 -19.20
N PRO A 21 4.87 5.12 -18.71
CA PRO A 21 5.47 4.31 -17.63
C PRO A 21 6.87 3.77 -17.97
N LEU A 22 7.07 3.31 -19.20
CA LEU A 22 8.36 2.78 -19.67
C LEU A 22 9.45 3.87 -19.69
N LEU A 23 9.10 5.08 -20.13
CA LEU A 23 10.00 6.22 -20.13
C LEU A 23 10.38 6.64 -18.70
N LEU A 24 9.42 6.70 -17.77
CA LEU A 24 9.70 7.01 -16.36
C LEU A 24 10.68 6.01 -15.74
N GLN A 25 10.49 4.72 -16.02
CA GLN A 25 11.39 3.66 -15.56
C GLN A 25 12.78 3.81 -16.18
N ARG A 26 12.87 4.06 -17.49
CA ARG A 26 14.12 4.21 -18.24
C ARG A 26 14.95 5.39 -17.72
N PHE A 27 14.31 6.52 -17.43
CA PHE A 27 14.95 7.74 -16.91
C PHE A 27 15.10 7.77 -15.38
N LYS A 28 14.70 6.69 -14.68
CA LYS A 28 14.76 6.59 -13.21
C LYS A 28 14.03 7.73 -12.49
N LEU A 29 12.97 8.26 -13.09
CA LEU A 29 12.14 9.34 -12.52
C LEU A 29 11.16 8.77 -11.48
N LYS A 30 11.68 8.04 -10.48
CA LYS A 30 10.89 7.36 -9.45
C LYS A 30 10.03 8.29 -8.59
N ALA A 31 10.31 9.58 -8.62
CA ALA A 31 9.60 10.59 -7.84
C ALA A 31 8.32 11.11 -8.52
N LEU A 32 8.16 10.89 -9.83
CA LEU A 32 7.05 11.43 -10.60
C LEU A 32 5.93 10.37 -10.70
N PRO A 33 4.72 10.64 -10.16
CA PRO A 33 3.59 9.73 -10.34
C PRO A 33 3.26 9.52 -11.82
N VAL A 34 2.95 8.28 -12.21
CA VAL A 34 2.62 7.92 -13.61
C VAL A 34 1.49 8.79 -14.15
N VAL A 35 0.42 8.92 -13.37
CA VAL A 35 -0.74 9.77 -13.64
C VAL A 35 -0.36 11.21 -13.99
N VAL A 36 0.60 11.78 -13.27
CA VAL A 36 1.05 13.15 -13.54
C VAL A 36 1.81 13.23 -14.87
N ALA A 37 2.66 12.24 -15.15
CA ALA A 37 3.37 12.17 -16.43
C ALA A 37 2.43 11.98 -17.62
N GLU A 38 1.33 11.24 -17.45
CA GLU A 38 0.27 11.09 -18.46
C GLU A 38 -0.44 12.42 -18.76
N ILE A 39 -0.78 13.20 -17.72
CA ILE A 39 -1.35 14.55 -17.90
C ILE A 39 -0.35 15.45 -18.64
N ILE A 40 0.92 15.46 -18.23
CA ILE A 40 1.97 16.26 -18.87
C ILE A 40 2.12 15.86 -20.36
N ALA A 41 2.15 14.56 -20.65
CA ALA A 41 2.20 14.07 -22.02
C ALA A 41 0.98 14.53 -22.83
N GLY A 42 -0.22 14.47 -22.24
CA GLY A 42 -1.45 14.99 -22.82
C GLY A 42 -1.38 16.49 -23.16
N ILE A 43 -0.82 17.31 -22.27
CA ILE A 43 -0.60 18.75 -22.52
C ILE A 43 0.26 18.98 -23.77
N PHE A 44 1.32 18.18 -23.96
CA PHE A 44 2.19 18.30 -25.12
C PHE A 44 1.50 17.92 -26.44
N VAL A 45 0.64 16.92 -26.45
CA VAL A 45 -0.01 16.45 -27.69
C VAL A 45 -1.37 17.11 -27.97
N GLY A 46 -1.98 17.73 -26.98
CA GLY A 46 -3.28 18.40 -27.11
C GLY A 46 -3.20 19.89 -27.43
N LYS A 47 -4.27 20.61 -27.06
CA LYS A 47 -4.52 22.01 -27.45
C LYS A 47 -3.38 22.97 -27.07
N SER A 48 -2.70 22.69 -25.95
CA SER A 48 -1.59 23.50 -25.45
C SER A 48 -0.24 23.18 -26.08
N GLY A 49 -0.12 22.15 -26.90
CA GLY A 49 1.16 21.79 -27.50
C GLY A 49 1.03 21.69 -29.00
N PHE A 50 1.18 20.48 -29.53
CA PHE A 50 1.16 20.20 -30.96
C PHE A 50 -0.26 20.11 -31.54
N ASN A 51 -1.30 20.06 -30.70
CA ASN A 51 -2.71 19.96 -31.09
C ASN A 51 -2.98 18.86 -32.13
N ILE A 52 -2.42 17.67 -31.91
CA ILE A 52 -2.48 16.52 -32.82
C ILE A 52 -3.77 15.72 -32.60
N ILE A 53 -4.35 15.80 -31.41
CA ILE A 53 -5.52 15.01 -31.01
C ILE A 53 -6.80 15.78 -31.37
N GLU A 54 -7.55 15.22 -32.31
CA GLU A 54 -8.89 15.70 -32.64
C GLU A 54 -9.94 15.12 -31.69
N PRO A 55 -10.98 15.90 -31.31
CA PRO A 55 -12.09 15.42 -30.50
C PRO A 55 -12.84 14.29 -31.23
N ASP A 56 -12.85 13.10 -30.62
CA ASP A 56 -13.51 11.91 -31.16
C ASP A 56 -14.44 11.28 -30.12
N ILE A 57 -15.55 10.68 -30.57
CA ILE A 57 -16.57 10.13 -29.67
C ILE A 57 -16.05 8.90 -28.90
N TRP A 58 -15.18 8.08 -29.49
CA TRP A 58 -14.58 6.94 -28.79
C TRP A 58 -13.66 7.43 -27.68
N LEU A 59 -12.85 8.46 -27.95
CA LEU A 59 -12.00 9.07 -26.95
C LEU A 59 -12.81 9.68 -25.80
N GLN A 60 -13.91 10.38 -26.09
CA GLN A 60 -14.79 10.93 -25.07
C GLN A 60 -15.43 9.84 -24.21
N VAL A 61 -15.94 8.76 -24.82
CA VAL A 61 -16.52 7.63 -24.09
C VAL A 61 -15.47 6.95 -23.22
N LEU A 62 -14.29 6.64 -23.76
CA LEU A 62 -13.21 5.97 -23.02
C LEU A 62 -12.67 6.83 -21.87
N SER A 63 -12.48 8.14 -22.11
CA SER A 63 -12.10 9.10 -21.08
C SER A 63 -13.15 9.20 -19.97
N THR A 64 -14.44 9.20 -20.33
CA THR A 64 -15.55 9.25 -19.36
C THR A 64 -15.63 7.97 -18.54
N LEU A 65 -15.44 6.81 -19.17
CA LEU A 65 -15.34 5.53 -18.47
C LEU A 65 -14.12 5.48 -17.55
N GLY A 66 -12.97 6.00 -17.99
CA GLY A 66 -11.78 6.14 -17.15
C GLY A 66 -12.03 7.01 -15.93
N PHE A 67 -12.76 8.10 -16.11
CA PHE A 67 -13.14 8.98 -15.02
C PHE A 67 -14.10 8.32 -14.02
N ILE A 68 -15.14 7.66 -14.52
CA ILE A 68 -16.08 6.86 -13.72
C ILE A 68 -15.31 5.79 -12.94
N PHE A 69 -14.38 5.09 -13.60
CA PHE A 69 -13.65 3.99 -12.99
C PHE A 69 -12.65 4.48 -11.93
N LEU A 70 -11.97 5.61 -12.17
CA LEU A 70 -11.11 6.27 -11.16
C LEU A 70 -11.90 6.60 -9.89
N MET A 71 -13.12 7.12 -10.05
CA MET A 71 -13.97 7.51 -8.93
C MET A 71 -14.55 6.31 -8.21
N PHE A 72 -14.88 5.26 -8.94
CA PHE A 72 -15.24 3.97 -8.38
C PHE A 72 -14.09 3.37 -7.55
N LEU A 73 -12.86 3.29 -8.08
CA LEU A 73 -11.71 2.78 -7.34
C LEU A 73 -11.43 3.63 -6.10
N SER A 74 -11.55 4.96 -6.20
CA SER A 74 -11.41 5.85 -5.04
C SER A 74 -12.41 5.52 -3.93
N GLY A 75 -13.66 5.17 -4.27
CA GLY A 75 -14.66 4.70 -3.31
C GLY A 75 -14.38 3.29 -2.77
N LEU A 76 -13.80 2.42 -3.59
CA LEU A 76 -13.42 1.05 -3.25
C LEU A 76 -12.22 1.01 -2.28
N GLU A 77 -11.29 1.97 -2.40
CA GLU A 77 -10.10 2.11 -1.55
C GLU A 77 -10.42 2.49 -0.10
N ILE A 78 -11.64 2.95 0.19
CA ILE A 78 -12.05 3.33 1.55
C ILE A 78 -12.17 2.08 2.42
N ASP A 79 -11.17 1.84 3.27
CA ASP A 79 -11.22 0.74 4.24
C ASP A 79 -11.99 1.11 5.51
N PHE A 80 -13.24 0.68 5.58
CA PHE A 80 -14.10 0.87 6.76
C PHE A 80 -13.68 0.03 7.98
N SER A 81 -12.75 -0.92 7.84
CA SER A 81 -12.22 -1.72 8.95
C SER A 81 -11.38 -0.88 9.92
N ILE A 82 -10.70 0.16 9.40
CA ILE A 82 -9.92 1.13 10.19
C ILE A 82 -10.81 1.84 11.23
N PHE A 83 -12.09 2.04 10.92
CA PHE A 83 -13.07 2.66 11.82
C PHE A 83 -13.58 1.70 12.92
N LYS A 84 -13.43 0.39 12.74
CA LYS A 84 -13.88 -0.64 13.71
C LYS A 84 -12.79 -1.05 14.69
N GLN A 85 -11.53 -0.74 14.42
CA GLN A 85 -10.41 -1.07 15.30
C GLN A 85 -10.48 -0.19 16.55
N LYS A 86 -11.24 -0.63 17.57
CA LYS A 86 -11.12 -0.08 18.92
C LYS A 86 -9.69 -0.33 19.36
N GLY A 87 -8.87 0.73 19.40
CA GLY A 87 -7.51 0.64 19.91
C GLY A 87 -7.53 -0.07 21.25
N LYS A 88 -6.86 -1.23 21.34
CA LYS A 88 -6.46 -1.77 22.64
C LYS A 88 -5.76 -0.62 23.34
N LYS A 89 -6.28 -0.25 24.51
CA LYS A 89 -5.80 0.86 25.32
C LYS A 89 -4.43 0.44 25.88
N ASN A 90 -3.40 0.50 25.04
CA ASN A 90 -2.04 0.29 25.47
C ASN A 90 -1.63 1.46 26.36
N THR A 91 -0.90 1.15 27.41
CA THR A 91 -0.51 1.99 28.53
C THR A 91 0.62 2.97 28.18
N THR A 92 0.51 3.65 27.03
CA THR A 92 1.41 4.73 26.60
C THR A 92 0.62 5.85 25.92
N ASN A 93 1.17 7.06 25.93
CA ASN A 93 0.60 8.36 25.55
C ASN A 93 0.13 8.51 24.07
N GLU A 94 -0.23 7.44 23.38
CA GLU A 94 -0.60 7.48 21.97
C GLU A 94 -1.99 8.12 21.74
N PRO A 95 -2.13 9.00 20.74
CA PRO A 95 -3.40 9.64 20.43
C PRO A 95 -4.42 8.64 19.89
N ASN A 96 -5.71 8.89 20.16
CA ASN A 96 -6.78 8.21 19.44
C ASN A 96 -6.79 8.67 17.98
N THR A 97 -6.25 7.83 17.10
CA THR A 97 -6.03 8.08 15.67
C THR A 97 -7.25 8.65 14.96
N PHE A 98 -8.44 8.07 15.20
CA PHE A 98 -9.68 8.50 14.55
C PHE A 98 -10.17 9.88 15.02
N GLN A 99 -10.12 10.12 16.33
CA GLN A 99 -10.53 11.41 16.90
C GLN A 99 -9.59 12.53 16.42
N VAL A 100 -8.29 12.28 16.44
CA VAL A 100 -7.30 13.26 15.97
C VAL A 100 -7.46 13.52 14.48
N ALA A 101 -7.66 12.49 13.66
CA ALA A 101 -7.90 12.66 12.22
C ALA A 101 -9.16 13.49 11.94
N SER A 102 -10.26 13.23 12.64
CA SER A 102 -11.51 13.97 12.49
C SER A 102 -11.36 15.45 12.90
N ILE A 103 -10.64 15.72 13.99
CA ILE A 103 -10.35 17.08 14.44
C ILE A 103 -9.48 17.81 13.41
N ILE A 104 -8.42 17.17 12.92
CA ILE A 104 -7.54 17.75 11.89
C ILE A 104 -8.35 18.08 10.65
N PHE A 105 -9.18 17.16 10.15
CA PHE A 105 -10.01 17.41 8.98
C PHE A 105 -11.02 18.55 9.20
N LEU A 106 -11.67 18.62 10.37
CA LEU A 106 -12.57 19.72 10.69
C LEU A 106 -11.85 21.08 10.63
N PHE A 107 -10.63 21.16 11.18
CA PHE A 107 -9.81 22.36 11.08
C PHE A 107 -9.33 22.64 9.65
N ILE A 108 -8.99 21.61 8.86
CA ILE A 108 -8.69 21.76 7.42
C ILE A 108 -9.89 22.38 6.70
N PHE A 109 -11.09 21.88 6.94
CA PHE A 109 -12.31 22.36 6.29
C PHE A 109 -12.62 23.82 6.67
N ILE A 110 -12.58 24.16 7.96
CA ILE A 110 -12.82 25.53 8.45
C ILE A 110 -11.78 26.50 7.87
N LEU A 111 -10.50 26.13 7.89
CA LEU A 111 -9.44 26.97 7.36
C LEU A 111 -9.51 27.09 5.83
N SER A 112 -9.89 26.02 5.13
CA SER A 112 -10.14 26.04 3.69
C SER A 112 -11.27 27.01 3.35
N TYR A 113 -12.34 27.05 4.15
CA TYR A 113 -13.42 28.01 3.99
C TYR A 113 -12.96 29.45 4.22
N ALA A 114 -12.21 29.70 5.29
CA ALA A 114 -11.64 31.02 5.58
C ALA A 114 -10.70 31.52 4.46
N LEU A 115 -9.82 30.64 3.95
CA LEU A 115 -8.96 30.94 2.80
C LEU A 115 -9.80 31.19 1.55
N SER A 116 -10.86 30.42 1.33
CA SER A 116 -11.75 30.61 0.16
C SER A 116 -12.44 31.97 0.17
N LEU A 117 -12.88 32.45 1.34
CA LEU A 117 -13.41 33.82 1.48
C LEU A 117 -12.35 34.87 1.13
N LEU A 118 -11.09 34.63 1.46
CA LEU A 118 -9.97 35.49 1.08
C LEU A 118 -9.75 35.48 -0.44
N PHE A 119 -9.82 34.31 -1.10
CA PHE A 119 -9.76 34.23 -2.57
C PHE A 119 -10.90 35.00 -3.25
N VAL A 120 -12.12 34.92 -2.70
CA VAL A 120 -13.25 35.72 -3.20
C VAL A 120 -13.00 37.21 -2.99
N TRP A 121 -12.52 37.61 -1.81
CA TRP A 121 -12.21 39.01 -1.51
C TRP A 121 -11.10 39.59 -2.41
N LEU A 122 -10.12 38.78 -2.79
CA LEU A 122 -9.08 39.16 -3.75
C LEU A 122 -9.57 39.21 -5.22
N GLY A 123 -10.83 38.84 -5.48
CA GLY A 123 -11.41 38.83 -6.84
C GLY A 123 -10.88 37.69 -7.71
N PHE A 124 -10.37 36.61 -7.10
CA PHE A 124 -9.80 35.47 -7.80
C PHE A 124 -10.84 34.41 -8.18
N VAL A 125 -11.90 34.26 -7.38
CA VAL A 125 -12.97 33.27 -7.57
C VAL A 125 -14.28 33.89 -7.13
N ASP A 126 -15.38 33.60 -7.82
CA ASP A 126 -16.70 34.14 -7.45
C ASP A 126 -17.42 33.32 -6.37
N ASN A 127 -17.15 32.01 -6.32
CA ASN A 127 -17.83 31.08 -5.42
C ASN A 127 -16.91 30.52 -4.32
N ALA A 128 -17.08 31.00 -3.09
CA ALA A 128 -16.31 30.55 -1.92
C ALA A 128 -16.51 29.05 -1.62
N MET A 129 -17.72 28.53 -1.82
CA MET A 129 -18.02 27.13 -1.50
C MET A 129 -17.30 26.19 -2.46
N PHE A 130 -17.33 26.50 -3.76
CA PHE A 130 -16.56 25.76 -4.76
C PHE A 130 -15.07 25.72 -4.40
N MET A 131 -14.49 26.88 -4.09
CA MET A 131 -13.08 26.98 -3.73
C MET A 131 -12.75 26.22 -2.43
N THR A 132 -13.68 26.18 -1.48
CA THR A 132 -13.51 25.43 -0.23
C THR A 132 -13.37 23.94 -0.50
N LEU A 133 -14.16 23.41 -1.45
CA LEU A 133 -14.07 22.01 -1.86
C LEU A 133 -12.69 21.73 -2.47
N ILE A 134 -12.23 22.57 -3.39
CA ILE A 134 -10.90 22.44 -4.00
C ILE A 134 -9.80 22.43 -2.92
N ILE A 135 -9.80 23.44 -2.04
CA ILE A 135 -8.74 23.62 -1.04
C ILE A 135 -8.78 22.51 0.02
N SER A 136 -9.93 21.93 0.35
CA SER A 136 -10.03 20.90 1.40
C SER A 136 -9.75 19.47 0.92
N THR A 137 -9.72 19.22 -0.39
CA THR A 137 -9.43 17.89 -0.95
C THR A 137 -8.03 17.37 -0.59
N ILE A 138 -7.87 16.03 -0.58
CA ILE A 138 -6.61 15.31 -0.28
C ILE A 138 -6.63 13.98 -1.05
N SER A 139 -5.66 13.70 -1.91
CA SER A 139 -5.66 12.48 -2.74
C SER A 139 -5.17 11.25 -2.01
N LEU A 140 -6.07 10.29 -1.73
CA LEU A 140 -5.71 8.99 -1.18
C LEU A 140 -4.72 8.21 -2.07
N GLY A 141 -4.89 8.29 -3.40
CA GLY A 141 -4.06 7.61 -4.39
C GLY A 141 -2.57 8.01 -4.41
N VAL A 142 -2.21 9.18 -3.84
CA VAL A 142 -0.80 9.57 -3.65
C VAL A 142 -0.33 9.28 -2.22
N VAL A 143 -1.22 9.46 -1.23
CA VAL A 143 -0.91 9.27 0.18
C VAL A 143 -0.61 7.81 0.50
N VAL A 144 -1.42 6.86 0.03
CA VAL A 144 -1.29 5.43 0.36
C VAL A 144 0.04 4.84 -0.14
N PRO A 145 0.41 4.97 -1.44
CA PRO A 145 1.69 4.44 -1.91
C PRO A 145 2.87 5.10 -1.21
N THR A 146 2.84 6.42 -0.99
CA THR A 146 3.91 7.14 -0.31
C THR A 146 4.11 6.65 1.13
N LEU A 147 3.04 6.33 1.87
CA LEU A 147 3.15 5.77 3.22
C LEU A 147 3.62 4.31 3.21
N LYS A 148 3.18 3.50 2.23
CA LYS A 148 3.61 2.10 2.08
C LYS A 148 5.10 2.01 1.74
N GLU A 149 5.59 2.81 0.78
CA GLU A 149 7.00 2.85 0.39
C GLU A 149 7.95 3.22 1.53
N ASN A 150 7.47 3.98 2.51
CA ASN A 150 8.25 4.40 3.67
C ASN A 150 7.99 3.54 4.92
N ASN A 151 7.27 2.41 4.79
CA ASN A 151 6.89 1.51 5.89
C ASN A 151 6.10 2.19 7.02
N LEU A 152 5.44 3.32 6.73
CA LEU A 152 4.68 4.09 7.72
C LEU A 152 3.22 3.67 7.81
N GLY A 153 2.73 2.86 6.86
CA GLY A 153 1.32 2.48 6.77
C GLY A 153 0.74 1.85 8.05
N LYS A 154 1.54 1.12 8.84
CA LYS A 154 1.10 0.50 10.09
C LYS A 154 1.32 1.37 11.34
N THR A 155 2.01 2.50 11.21
CA THR A 155 2.33 3.39 12.34
C THR A 155 1.13 4.25 12.73
N ALA A 156 1.05 4.69 14.00
CA ALA A 156 -0.02 5.58 14.46
C ALA A 156 -0.11 6.88 13.63
N ILE A 157 1.01 7.50 13.28
CA ILE A 157 1.05 8.69 12.43
C ILE A 157 0.58 8.41 11.00
N GLY A 158 1.02 7.29 10.40
CA GLY A 158 0.56 6.89 9.08
C GLY A 158 -0.94 6.64 9.04
N GLN A 159 -1.49 6.00 10.07
CA GLN A 159 -2.93 5.78 10.22
C GLN A 159 -3.71 7.09 10.38
N ILE A 160 -3.18 8.10 11.11
CA ILE A 160 -3.80 9.43 11.17
C ILE A 160 -3.85 10.06 9.78
N ILE A 161 -2.73 10.07 9.03
CA ILE A 161 -2.66 10.66 7.69
C ILE A 161 -3.65 9.97 6.75
N LEU A 162 -3.71 8.63 6.77
CA LEU A 162 -4.67 7.84 6.00
C LEU A 162 -6.11 8.21 6.32
N LEU A 163 -6.47 8.26 7.61
CA LEU A 163 -7.82 8.61 8.04
C LEU A 163 -8.20 10.04 7.66
N VAL A 164 -7.28 11.01 7.77
CA VAL A 164 -7.53 12.38 7.31
C VAL A 164 -7.81 12.42 5.82
N ALA A 165 -7.03 11.70 5.01
CA ALA A 165 -7.22 11.63 3.55
C ALA A 165 -8.56 10.97 3.18
N VAL A 166 -8.89 9.83 3.81
CA VAL A 166 -10.17 9.12 3.58
C VAL A 166 -11.37 9.97 3.96
N ILE A 167 -11.34 10.63 5.13
CA ILE A 167 -12.42 11.52 5.56
C ILE A 167 -12.53 12.70 4.58
N ALA A 168 -11.41 13.27 4.15
CA ALA A 168 -11.41 14.38 3.21
C ALA A 168 -12.02 14.00 1.86
N ASP A 169 -11.57 12.90 1.24
CA ASP A 169 -12.12 12.44 -0.03
C ASP A 169 -13.63 12.14 0.09
N LEU A 170 -14.07 11.46 1.14
CA LEU A 170 -15.49 11.14 1.34
C LEU A 170 -16.35 12.40 1.57
N VAL A 171 -15.95 13.27 2.50
CA VAL A 171 -16.73 14.46 2.85
C VAL A 171 -16.75 15.46 1.68
N THR A 172 -15.60 15.73 1.05
CA THR A 172 -15.54 16.70 -0.05
C THR A 172 -16.25 16.19 -1.30
N MET A 173 -16.24 14.88 -1.57
CA MET A 173 -17.02 14.29 -2.67
C MET A 173 -18.53 14.43 -2.44
N ILE A 174 -19.02 14.15 -1.23
CA ILE A 174 -20.44 14.34 -0.88
C ILE A 174 -20.82 15.82 -0.99
N LEU A 175 -19.98 16.73 -0.48
CA LEU A 175 -20.24 18.16 -0.55
C LEU A 175 -20.16 18.71 -1.97
N LEU A 176 -19.28 18.18 -2.82
CA LEU A 176 -19.23 18.53 -4.24
C LEU A 176 -20.51 18.11 -4.96
N ALA A 177 -21.00 16.91 -4.70
CA ALA A 177 -22.30 16.48 -5.23
C ALA A 177 -23.45 17.38 -4.79
N VAL A 178 -23.49 17.76 -3.52
CA VAL A 178 -24.48 18.73 -3.01
C VAL A 178 -24.31 20.08 -3.69
N PHE A 179 -23.08 20.58 -3.82
CA PHE A 179 -22.78 21.84 -4.48
C PHE A 179 -23.26 21.84 -5.93
N VAL A 180 -22.94 20.80 -6.69
CA VAL A 180 -23.39 20.65 -8.08
C VAL A 180 -24.91 20.61 -8.16
N GLY A 181 -25.57 19.84 -7.30
CA GLY A 181 -27.04 19.76 -7.27
C GLY A 181 -27.73 21.08 -6.89
N LEU A 182 -27.06 21.98 -6.17
CA LEU A 182 -27.59 23.31 -5.84
C LEU A 182 -27.38 24.33 -6.96
N ASN A 183 -26.35 24.17 -7.79
CA ASN A 183 -26.00 25.10 -8.87
C ASN A 183 -26.44 24.62 -10.26
N SER A 184 -26.86 23.37 -10.41
CA SER A 184 -27.50 22.88 -11.64
C SER A 184 -28.89 23.51 -11.82
N GLU A 185 -29.22 23.94 -13.04
CA GLU A 185 -30.52 24.58 -13.37
C GLU A 185 -31.75 23.72 -13.00
N SER A 186 -31.57 22.41 -12.84
CA SER A 186 -32.58 21.48 -12.32
C SER A 186 -32.72 21.60 -10.81
N GLY A 187 -33.44 22.62 -10.33
CA GLY A 187 -33.80 22.85 -8.92
C GLY A 187 -34.59 21.73 -8.19
N GLN A 188 -34.67 20.52 -8.77
CA GLN A 188 -35.21 19.30 -8.17
C GLN A 188 -34.13 18.40 -7.51
N SER A 189 -32.83 18.69 -7.68
CA SER A 189 -31.71 17.76 -7.42
C SER A 189 -31.41 17.36 -5.96
N MET A 190 -31.84 18.11 -4.93
CA MET A 190 -31.40 17.81 -3.55
C MET A 190 -32.12 16.60 -2.91
N TRP A 191 -33.43 16.45 -3.13
CA TRP A 191 -34.17 15.24 -2.68
C TRP A 191 -33.80 14.02 -3.52
N LEU A 192 -33.41 14.27 -4.77
CA LEU A 192 -32.96 13.29 -5.75
C LEU A 192 -31.61 12.67 -5.32
N LEU A 193 -30.69 13.44 -4.73
CA LEU A 193 -29.50 12.91 -4.05
C LEU A 193 -29.85 11.95 -2.90
N LEU A 194 -30.85 12.27 -2.07
CA LEU A 194 -31.30 11.36 -1.00
C LEU A 194 -31.89 10.06 -1.56
N ILE A 195 -32.55 10.10 -2.72
CA ILE A 195 -33.03 8.91 -3.43
C ILE A 195 -31.85 8.07 -3.91
N LEU A 196 -30.78 8.68 -4.44
CA LEU A 196 -29.57 7.94 -4.85
C LEU A 196 -28.90 7.24 -3.65
N PHE A 197 -28.73 7.94 -2.52
CA PHE A 197 -28.22 7.33 -1.28
C PHE A 197 -29.16 6.24 -0.75
N GLY A 198 -30.47 6.47 -0.79
CA GLY A 198 -31.49 5.48 -0.42
C GLY A 198 -31.44 4.23 -1.30
N ALA A 199 -31.31 4.40 -2.61
CA ALA A 199 -31.12 3.31 -3.57
C ALA A 199 -29.83 2.55 -3.28
N GLY A 200 -28.72 3.25 -2.98
CA GLY A 200 -27.47 2.63 -2.56
C GLY A 200 -27.62 1.78 -1.29
N ILE A 201 -28.35 2.27 -0.29
CA ILE A 201 -28.66 1.52 0.94
C ILE A 201 -29.50 0.27 0.63
N VAL A 202 -30.53 0.40 -0.19
CA VAL A 202 -31.37 -0.75 -0.61
C VAL A 202 -30.53 -1.78 -1.35
N ILE A 203 -29.71 -1.36 -2.31
CA ILE A 203 -28.80 -2.22 -3.06
C ILE A 203 -27.80 -2.91 -2.13
N TYR A 204 -27.26 -2.20 -1.13
CA TYR A 204 -26.40 -2.79 -0.11
C TYR A 204 -27.10 -3.92 0.66
N PHE A 205 -28.33 -3.69 1.13
CA PHE A 205 -29.08 -4.72 1.85
C PHE A 205 -29.41 -5.92 0.96
N ILE A 206 -29.76 -5.68 -0.30
CA ILE A 206 -29.96 -6.73 -1.30
C ILE A 206 -28.67 -7.54 -1.48
N ALA A 207 -27.55 -6.88 -1.77
CA ALA A 207 -26.26 -7.53 -1.98
C ALA A 207 -25.79 -8.32 -0.74
N LYS A 208 -25.96 -7.76 0.46
CA LYS A 208 -25.68 -8.44 1.72
C LYS A 208 -26.54 -9.69 1.93
N ARG A 209 -27.82 -9.63 1.57
CA ARG A 209 -28.74 -10.77 1.63
C ARG A 209 -28.29 -11.87 0.65
N PHE A 210 -27.92 -11.51 -0.58
CA PHE A 210 -27.41 -12.44 -1.58
C PHE A 210 -26.04 -13.06 -1.20
N LYS A 211 -25.20 -12.35 -0.45
CA LYS A 211 -23.92 -12.88 0.06
C LYS A 211 -24.12 -14.02 1.08
N ASN A 212 -25.20 -13.99 1.85
CA ASN A 212 -25.45 -14.96 2.93
C ASN A 212 -26.27 -16.19 2.49
N ILE A 213 -26.55 -16.38 1.19
CA ILE A 213 -27.30 -17.53 0.69
C ILE A 213 -26.34 -18.69 0.40
N PRO A 214 -26.41 -19.83 1.14
CA PRO A 214 -25.45 -20.93 1.02
C PRO A 214 -25.48 -21.64 -0.34
N TYR A 215 -26.56 -21.48 -1.11
CA TYR A 215 -26.71 -22.06 -2.46
C TYR A 215 -25.97 -21.27 -3.55
N LEU A 216 -25.57 -20.02 -3.27
CA LEU A 216 -24.74 -19.24 -4.20
C LEU A 216 -23.25 -19.59 -4.06
N ASP A 217 -22.80 -20.16 -2.95
CA ASP A 217 -21.39 -20.50 -2.74
C ASP A 217 -20.90 -21.66 -3.62
N SER A 218 -21.81 -22.56 -4.01
CA SER A 218 -21.57 -23.62 -5.00
C SER A 218 -21.56 -23.12 -6.45
N LEU A 219 -22.23 -22.00 -6.75
CA LEU A 219 -22.20 -21.34 -8.07
C LEU A 219 -21.04 -20.33 -8.21
N LYS A 220 -20.59 -19.74 -7.09
CA LYS A 220 -19.43 -18.84 -7.00
C LYS A 220 -18.09 -19.56 -7.01
N ALA A 221 -18.09 -20.89 -6.85
CA ALA A 221 -16.91 -21.72 -6.91
C ALA A 221 -16.38 -21.82 -8.37
N GLY A 222 -15.83 -20.73 -8.89
CA GLY A 222 -15.10 -20.76 -10.16
C GLY A 222 -15.12 -19.51 -11.04
N SER A 223 -15.72 -18.38 -10.65
CA SER A 223 -15.77 -17.24 -11.57
C SER A 223 -15.66 -15.87 -10.89
N VAL A 224 -14.43 -15.47 -10.58
CA VAL A 224 -14.08 -14.05 -10.35
C VAL A 224 -14.62 -13.15 -11.49
N GLN A 225 -14.82 -13.72 -12.68
CA GLN A 225 -15.49 -13.07 -13.80
C GLN A 225 -16.93 -12.64 -13.50
N ILE A 226 -17.73 -13.43 -12.78
CA ILE A 226 -19.10 -13.05 -12.39
C ILE A 226 -19.05 -11.86 -11.43
N ASP A 227 -18.14 -11.88 -10.46
CA ASP A 227 -17.97 -10.79 -9.51
C ASP A 227 -17.59 -9.47 -10.23
N THR A 228 -16.61 -9.52 -11.13
CA THR A 228 -16.24 -8.34 -11.95
C THR A 228 -17.41 -7.84 -12.81
N ARG A 229 -18.17 -8.72 -13.47
CA ARG A 229 -19.36 -8.33 -14.26
C ARG A 229 -20.44 -7.70 -13.40
N ALA A 230 -20.67 -8.23 -12.19
CA ALA A 230 -21.63 -7.67 -11.24
C ALA A 230 -21.20 -6.28 -10.77
N VAL A 231 -19.91 -6.06 -10.54
CA VAL A 231 -19.37 -4.73 -10.21
C VAL A 231 -19.57 -3.76 -11.37
N PHE A 232 -19.23 -4.13 -12.60
CA PHE A 232 -19.49 -3.28 -13.77
C PHE A 232 -20.98 -2.95 -13.93
N ALA A 233 -21.86 -3.94 -13.76
CA ALA A 233 -23.31 -3.71 -13.78
C ALA A 233 -23.73 -2.74 -12.67
N LEU A 234 -23.21 -2.90 -11.45
CA LEU A 234 -23.50 -2.02 -10.33
C LEU A 234 -23.04 -0.58 -10.60
N ILE A 235 -21.83 -0.40 -11.13
CA ILE A 235 -21.30 0.91 -11.52
C ILE A 235 -22.26 1.55 -12.54
N LEU A 236 -22.60 0.84 -13.62
CA LEU A 236 -23.48 1.38 -14.66
C LEU A 236 -24.90 1.68 -14.16
N ILE A 237 -25.45 0.84 -13.28
CA ILE A 237 -26.76 1.08 -12.65
C ILE A 237 -26.71 2.36 -11.81
N LEU A 238 -25.70 2.52 -10.95
CA LEU A 238 -25.62 3.69 -10.07
C LEU A 238 -25.26 4.97 -10.82
N VAL A 239 -24.41 4.88 -11.84
CA VAL A 239 -24.12 6.00 -12.74
C VAL A 239 -25.37 6.41 -13.52
N GLY A 240 -26.09 5.45 -14.13
CA GLY A 240 -27.32 5.74 -14.86
C GLY A 240 -28.44 6.26 -13.96
N LEU A 241 -28.55 5.75 -12.73
CA LEU A 241 -29.45 6.32 -11.73
C LEU A 241 -29.05 7.75 -11.38
N SER A 242 -27.75 8.01 -11.14
CA SER A 242 -27.25 9.36 -10.88
C SER A 242 -27.63 10.33 -12.00
N GLU A 243 -27.39 9.94 -13.26
CA GLU A 243 -27.73 10.74 -14.43
C GLU A 243 -29.24 11.02 -14.53
N SER A 244 -30.10 10.00 -14.31
CA SER A 244 -31.57 10.16 -14.34
C SER A 244 -32.11 11.08 -13.25
N VAL A 245 -31.36 11.20 -12.15
CA VAL A 245 -31.67 11.95 -10.94
C VAL A 245 -31.08 13.37 -11.03
N GLY A 246 -30.42 13.72 -12.14
CA GLY A 246 -29.80 15.03 -12.35
C GLY A 246 -28.53 15.25 -11.53
N ALA A 247 -27.91 14.17 -11.03
CA ALA A 247 -26.64 14.19 -10.33
C ALA A 247 -25.49 13.74 -11.25
N GLU A 248 -24.30 14.31 -11.07
CA GLU A 248 -23.13 13.97 -11.89
C GLU A 248 -22.74 12.48 -11.76
N ASN A 249 -22.38 11.87 -12.89
CA ASN A 249 -22.07 10.44 -13.03
C ASN A 249 -21.01 9.93 -12.04
N ILE A 250 -20.11 10.83 -11.64
CA ILE A 250 -19.01 10.65 -10.69
C ILE A 250 -19.53 10.19 -9.32
N LEU A 251 -20.67 10.72 -8.87
CA LEU A 251 -21.26 10.38 -7.57
C LEU A 251 -21.78 8.94 -7.57
N GLY A 252 -22.49 8.54 -8.63
CA GLY A 252 -22.95 7.17 -8.81
C GLY A 252 -21.79 6.16 -8.80
N ALA A 253 -20.70 6.50 -9.48
CA ALA A 253 -19.49 5.69 -9.54
C ALA A 253 -18.79 5.55 -8.17
N PHE A 254 -18.60 6.67 -7.46
CA PHE A 254 -18.01 6.67 -6.12
C PHE A 254 -18.87 5.90 -5.12
N LEU A 255 -20.19 6.08 -5.15
CA LEU A 255 -21.12 5.34 -4.30
C LEU A 255 -21.04 3.84 -4.60
N ALA A 256 -20.95 3.44 -5.86
CA ALA A 256 -20.73 2.04 -6.23
C ALA A 256 -19.46 1.48 -5.59
N GLY A 257 -18.36 2.23 -5.58
CA GLY A 257 -17.10 1.86 -4.93
C GLY A 257 -17.27 1.65 -3.43
N VAL A 258 -17.90 2.61 -2.74
CA VAL A 258 -18.19 2.52 -1.30
C VAL A 258 -19.04 1.29 -0.97
N LEU A 259 -20.08 1.02 -1.77
CA LEU A 259 -20.93 -0.15 -1.56
C LEU A 259 -20.17 -1.46 -1.72
N VAL A 260 -19.30 -1.56 -2.73
CA VAL A 260 -18.45 -2.74 -2.94
C VAL A 260 -17.48 -2.89 -1.78
N SER A 261 -16.82 -1.82 -1.32
CA SER A 261 -15.94 -1.84 -0.16
C SER A 261 -16.65 -2.33 1.12
N LEU A 262 -17.86 -1.84 1.39
CA LEU A 262 -18.67 -2.26 2.55
C LEU A 262 -19.05 -3.74 2.53
N LEU A 263 -19.12 -4.35 1.35
CA LEU A 263 -19.37 -5.79 1.20
C LEU A 263 -18.12 -6.64 1.44
N SER A 264 -16.96 -6.02 1.76
CA SER A 264 -15.67 -6.68 1.98
C SER A 264 -15.33 -7.59 0.80
N PRO A 265 -14.94 -7.00 -0.34
CA PRO A 265 -14.68 -7.72 -1.58
C PRO A 265 -13.45 -8.63 -1.47
N ASN A 266 -13.35 -9.62 -2.35
CA ASN A 266 -12.15 -10.46 -2.46
C ASN A 266 -10.98 -9.64 -3.03
N GLU A 267 -9.78 -9.79 -2.49
CA GLU A 267 -8.57 -9.07 -2.95
C GLU A 267 -8.31 -9.32 -4.45
N ASP A 268 -8.45 -10.57 -4.93
CA ASP A 268 -8.32 -10.92 -6.35
C ASP A 268 -9.29 -10.14 -7.27
N MET A 269 -10.46 -9.77 -6.76
CA MET A 269 -11.42 -8.98 -7.51
C MET A 269 -10.96 -7.52 -7.58
N VAL A 270 -10.48 -6.97 -6.46
CA VAL A 270 -9.92 -5.62 -6.39
C VAL A 270 -8.73 -5.49 -7.34
N GLU A 271 -7.78 -6.43 -7.30
CA GLU A 271 -6.60 -6.43 -8.17
C GLU A 271 -6.97 -6.50 -9.67
N LYS A 272 -8.00 -7.28 -10.03
CA LYS A 272 -8.50 -7.31 -11.42
C LYS A 272 -9.18 -6.01 -11.82
N LEU A 273 -9.92 -5.38 -10.91
CA LEU A 273 -10.52 -4.08 -11.16
C LEU A 273 -9.40 -3.04 -11.33
N ASP A 274 -8.40 -3.01 -10.44
CA ASP A 274 -7.22 -2.15 -10.57
C ASP A 274 -6.49 -2.36 -11.90
N SER A 275 -6.29 -3.61 -12.30
CA SER A 275 -5.65 -3.98 -13.57
C SER A 275 -6.42 -3.43 -14.78
N ILE A 276 -7.76 -3.45 -14.74
CA ILE A 276 -8.59 -2.88 -15.82
C ILE A 276 -8.58 -1.35 -15.78
N GLY A 277 -8.67 -0.77 -14.58
CA GLY A 277 -8.68 0.67 -14.37
C GLY A 277 -7.37 1.33 -14.74
N TYR A 278 -6.33 1.06 -13.95
CA TYR A 278 -5.00 1.64 -14.11
C TYR A 278 -4.25 1.09 -15.33
N GLY A 279 -4.59 -0.11 -15.82
CA GLY A 279 -3.98 -0.68 -17.02
C GLY A 279 -4.56 -0.16 -18.34
N PHE A 280 -5.76 0.44 -18.33
CA PHE A 280 -6.41 0.86 -19.59
C PHE A 280 -7.23 2.15 -19.49
N PHE A 281 -8.32 2.17 -18.71
CA PHE A 281 -9.27 3.29 -18.78
C PHE A 281 -8.75 4.59 -18.13
N ILE A 282 -8.12 4.49 -16.97
CA ILE A 282 -7.66 5.64 -16.17
C ILE A 282 -6.53 6.41 -16.89
N PRO A 283 -5.52 5.75 -17.50
CA PRO A 283 -4.52 6.45 -18.30
C PRO A 283 -5.09 7.29 -19.44
N ILE A 284 -6.09 6.76 -20.16
CA ILE A 284 -6.76 7.49 -21.25
C ILE A 284 -7.43 8.76 -20.70
N PHE A 285 -8.11 8.66 -19.55
CA PHE A 285 -8.68 9.82 -18.88
C PHE A 285 -7.63 10.88 -18.56
N PHE A 286 -6.51 10.51 -17.92
CA PHE A 286 -5.48 11.47 -17.54
C PHE A 286 -4.77 12.12 -18.72
N VAL A 287 -4.49 11.36 -19.78
CA VAL A 287 -3.98 11.95 -21.03
C VAL A 287 -5.01 12.93 -21.59
N MET A 288 -6.30 12.58 -21.62
CA MET A 288 -7.36 13.46 -22.14
C MET A 288 -7.58 14.71 -21.29
N VAL A 289 -7.41 14.64 -19.96
CA VAL A 289 -7.37 15.83 -19.09
C VAL A 289 -6.28 16.78 -19.57
N GLY A 290 -5.06 16.29 -19.82
CA GLY A 290 -3.96 17.08 -20.35
C GLY A 290 -4.25 17.64 -21.74
N VAL A 291 -4.86 16.83 -22.62
CA VAL A 291 -5.18 17.22 -24.00
C VAL A 291 -6.11 18.42 -24.07
N ASN A 292 -7.13 18.43 -23.20
CA ASN A 292 -8.14 19.46 -23.15
C ASN A 292 -7.68 20.72 -22.40
N LEU A 293 -6.59 20.65 -21.64
CA LEU A 293 -6.11 21.73 -20.79
C LEU A 293 -5.47 22.84 -21.65
N GLU A 294 -5.95 24.07 -21.51
CA GLU A 294 -5.48 25.24 -22.27
C GLU A 294 -4.50 26.10 -21.44
N VAL A 295 -3.28 25.60 -21.21
CA VAL A 295 -2.22 26.25 -20.41
C VAL A 295 -1.90 27.66 -20.94
N TRP A 296 -1.91 27.86 -22.25
CA TRP A 296 -1.63 29.18 -22.83
C TRP A 296 -2.66 30.25 -22.46
N SER A 297 -3.88 29.86 -22.10
CA SER A 297 -4.91 30.81 -21.64
C SER A 297 -4.51 31.47 -20.32
N ILE A 298 -3.79 30.75 -19.45
CA ILE A 298 -3.31 31.24 -18.15
C ILE A 298 -2.37 32.43 -18.33
N PHE A 299 -1.52 32.41 -19.36
CA PHE A 299 -0.57 33.49 -19.64
C PHE A 299 -1.24 34.75 -20.23
N LYS A 300 -2.48 34.66 -20.71
CA LYS A 300 -3.23 35.82 -21.22
C LYS A 300 -3.84 36.65 -20.10
N GLU A 301 -4.07 36.04 -18.94
CA GLU A 301 -4.69 36.66 -17.77
C GLU A 301 -3.71 36.67 -16.58
N PRO A 302 -3.15 37.84 -16.21
CA PRO A 302 -2.22 37.94 -15.08
C PRO A 302 -2.79 37.43 -13.75
N SER A 303 -4.11 37.54 -13.55
CA SER A 303 -4.83 36.99 -12.39
C SER A 303 -4.71 35.46 -12.32
N SER A 304 -4.95 34.78 -13.44
CA SER A 304 -4.85 33.31 -13.55
C SER A 304 -3.42 32.82 -13.36
N MET A 305 -2.41 33.57 -13.84
CA MET A 305 -1.01 33.24 -13.60
C MET A 305 -0.60 33.41 -12.12
N LEU A 306 -1.06 34.47 -11.44
CA LEU A 306 -0.83 34.66 -10.02
C LEU A 306 -1.59 33.66 -9.15
N MET A 307 -2.72 33.12 -9.63
CA MET A 307 -3.51 32.13 -8.93
C MET A 307 -2.69 30.90 -8.57
N ILE A 308 -1.88 30.35 -9.49
CA ILE A 308 -1.16 29.10 -9.29
C ILE A 308 -0.27 29.13 -8.02
N PRO A 309 0.71 30.04 -7.89
CA PRO A 309 1.56 30.07 -6.69
C PRO A 309 0.77 30.41 -5.42
N ILE A 310 -0.22 31.31 -5.50
CA ILE A 310 -1.05 31.69 -4.34
C ILE A 310 -1.89 30.50 -3.87
N LEU A 311 -2.47 29.75 -4.81
CA LEU A 311 -3.25 28.55 -4.53
C LEU A 311 -2.38 27.45 -3.93
N ILE A 312 -1.19 27.19 -4.46
CA ILE A 312 -0.27 26.20 -3.88
C ILE A 312 0.06 26.58 -2.43
N VAL A 313 0.33 27.86 -2.15
CA VAL A 313 0.55 28.36 -0.79
C VAL A 313 -0.71 28.19 0.07
N GLY A 314 -1.89 28.50 -0.46
CA GLY A 314 -3.18 28.30 0.22
C GLY A 314 -3.45 26.83 0.55
N LEU A 315 -3.22 25.92 -0.40
CA LEU A 315 -3.32 24.47 -0.21
C LEU A 315 -2.37 24.01 0.90
N PHE A 316 -1.12 24.47 0.88
CA PHE A 316 -0.16 24.14 1.92
C PHE A 316 -0.57 24.67 3.31
N ILE A 317 -0.95 25.96 3.41
CA ILE A 317 -1.39 26.57 4.67
C ILE A 317 -2.62 25.87 5.24
N SER A 318 -3.58 25.53 4.38
CA SER A 318 -4.84 24.89 4.76
C SER A 318 -4.65 23.52 5.43
N LYS A 319 -3.55 22.81 5.14
CA LYS A 319 -3.19 21.54 5.80
C LYS A 319 -2.13 21.70 6.89
N LEU A 320 -1.21 22.65 6.73
CA LEU A 320 -0.15 22.90 7.68
C LEU A 320 -0.69 23.32 9.05
N LEU A 321 -1.53 24.36 9.12
CA LEU A 321 -1.98 24.86 10.42
C LEU A 321 -2.80 23.83 11.21
N PRO A 322 -3.75 23.07 10.59
CA PRO A 322 -4.46 22.00 11.29
C PRO A 322 -3.56 20.86 11.73
N SER A 323 -2.55 20.50 10.93
CA SER A 323 -1.60 19.43 11.29
C SER A 323 -0.78 19.77 12.54
N LEU A 324 -0.63 21.05 12.92
CA LEU A 324 0.10 21.46 14.12
C LEU A 324 -0.48 20.85 15.41
N VAL A 325 -1.74 20.40 15.39
CA VAL A 325 -2.34 19.60 16.48
C VAL A 325 -1.47 18.37 16.80
N LEU A 326 -0.84 17.76 15.80
CA LEU A 326 0.04 16.60 15.96
C LEU A 326 1.33 16.91 16.71
N ARG A 327 1.71 18.19 16.84
CA ARG A 327 2.92 18.61 17.57
C ARG A 327 2.89 18.26 19.05
N LYS A 328 1.70 17.96 19.61
CA LYS A 328 1.55 17.45 20.97
C LYS A 328 2.21 16.08 21.17
N TRP A 329 2.32 15.28 20.10
CA TRP A 329 2.87 13.91 20.14
C TRP A 329 4.10 13.71 19.26
N TYR A 330 4.24 14.49 18.19
CA TYR A 330 5.26 14.28 17.17
C TYR A 330 6.18 15.50 16.99
N PRO A 331 7.46 15.29 16.62
CA PRO A 331 8.41 16.36 16.35
C PRO A 331 8.03 17.13 15.07
N ARG A 332 8.54 18.38 14.96
CA ARG A 332 8.16 19.32 13.90
C ARG A 332 8.37 18.79 12.48
N ASN A 333 9.43 18.02 12.24
CA ASN A 333 9.73 17.43 10.94
C ASN A 333 8.66 16.42 10.48
N ILE A 334 8.19 15.57 11.39
CA ILE A 334 7.10 14.60 11.15
C ILE A 334 5.79 15.33 10.89
N VAL A 335 5.48 16.35 11.69
CA VAL A 335 4.27 17.16 11.51
C VAL A 335 4.29 17.89 10.16
N LEU A 336 5.39 18.57 9.83
CA LEU A 336 5.54 19.25 8.54
C LEU A 336 5.47 18.29 7.37
N GLY A 337 6.15 17.14 7.45
CA GLY A 337 6.04 16.10 6.43
C GLY A 337 4.60 15.64 6.24
N SER A 338 3.87 15.40 7.33
CA SER A 338 2.46 14.97 7.25
C SER A 338 1.57 16.00 6.55
N ALA A 339 1.74 17.29 6.85
CA ALA A 339 1.01 18.37 6.17
C ALA A 339 1.33 18.45 4.68
N ILE A 340 2.61 18.33 4.33
CA ILE A 340 3.06 18.35 2.94
C ILE A 340 2.41 17.20 2.18
N LEU A 341 2.43 15.99 2.73
CA LEU A 341 1.84 14.83 2.07
C LEU A 341 0.32 15.00 1.88
N LEU A 342 -0.38 15.52 2.89
CA LEU A 342 -1.81 15.85 2.82
C LEU A 342 -2.13 17.01 1.85
N THR A 343 -1.14 17.71 1.32
CA THR A 343 -1.32 18.75 0.29
C THR A 343 -1.46 18.16 -1.12
N SER A 344 -1.15 16.87 -1.30
CA SER A 344 -1.31 16.17 -2.58
C SER A 344 -2.79 16.10 -2.95
N THR A 345 -3.19 16.69 -4.07
CA THR A 345 -4.58 16.72 -4.56
C THR A 345 -4.58 16.49 -6.06
N LEU A 346 -5.45 15.61 -6.57
CA LEU A 346 -5.50 15.34 -8.01
C LEU A 346 -6.92 14.97 -8.48
N SER A 347 -7.41 13.79 -8.11
CA SER A 347 -8.64 13.22 -8.67
C SER A 347 -9.87 14.14 -8.52
N LEU A 348 -10.16 14.61 -7.31
CA LEU A 348 -11.31 15.47 -7.04
C LEU A 348 -11.14 16.92 -7.53
N VAL A 349 -9.91 17.44 -7.58
CA VAL A 349 -9.65 18.79 -8.10
C VAL A 349 -9.91 18.83 -9.60
N ILE A 350 -9.43 17.84 -10.34
CA ILE A 350 -9.70 17.70 -11.78
C ILE A 350 -11.20 17.56 -12.02
N ALA A 351 -11.87 16.71 -11.23
CA ALA A 351 -13.32 16.53 -11.32
C ALA A 351 -14.08 17.83 -11.11
N ALA A 352 -13.81 18.52 -9.99
CA ALA A 352 -14.47 19.77 -9.65
C ALA A 352 -14.16 20.88 -10.67
N ALA A 353 -12.93 20.97 -11.18
CA ALA A 353 -12.55 21.94 -12.21
C ALA A 353 -13.33 21.71 -13.52
N GLN A 354 -13.38 20.46 -14.02
CA GLN A 354 -14.10 20.12 -15.23
C GLN A 354 -15.62 20.35 -15.09
N ILE A 355 -16.20 19.99 -13.96
CA ILE A 355 -17.63 20.23 -13.69
C ILE A 355 -17.91 21.72 -13.55
N GLY A 356 -17.08 22.45 -12.81
CA GLY A 356 -17.22 23.89 -12.62
C GLY A 356 -17.16 24.64 -13.95
N GLU A 357 -16.28 24.22 -14.86
CA GLU A 357 -16.17 24.76 -16.22
C GLU A 357 -17.42 24.43 -17.06
N LYS A 358 -17.90 23.18 -17.01
CA LYS A 358 -19.11 22.72 -17.71
C LYS A 358 -20.38 23.44 -17.25
N LEU A 359 -20.46 23.79 -15.96
CA LEU A 359 -21.56 24.56 -15.37
C LEU A 359 -21.37 26.08 -15.49
N GLU A 360 -20.33 26.54 -16.19
CA GLU A 360 -19.97 27.95 -16.36
C GLU A 360 -19.76 28.71 -15.02
N ILE A 361 -19.46 27.99 -13.94
CA ILE A 361 -19.17 28.55 -12.61
C ILE A 361 -17.74 29.12 -12.58
N ILE A 362 -16.83 28.54 -13.36
CA ILE A 362 -15.45 28.97 -13.48
C ILE A 362 -15.03 29.10 -14.95
N SER A 363 -14.10 30.02 -15.22
CA SER A 363 -13.51 30.16 -16.54
C SER A 363 -12.57 28.99 -16.89
N PRO A 364 -12.35 28.70 -18.19
CA PRO A 364 -11.34 27.73 -18.63
C PRO A 364 -9.92 28.06 -18.12
N SER A 365 -9.59 29.34 -17.96
CA SER A 365 -8.31 29.79 -17.40
C SER A 365 -8.16 29.44 -15.92
N LEU A 366 -9.24 29.56 -15.14
CA LEU A 366 -9.27 29.15 -13.74
C LEU A 366 -9.21 27.62 -13.63
N SER A 367 -10.01 26.89 -14.41
CA SER A 367 -9.99 25.42 -14.50
C SER A 367 -8.56 24.89 -14.75
N ALA A 368 -7.88 25.44 -15.76
CA ALA A 368 -6.49 25.10 -16.07
C ALA A 368 -5.53 25.42 -14.91
N SER A 369 -5.73 26.55 -14.22
CA SER A 369 -4.91 26.95 -13.06
C SER A 369 -5.09 26.03 -11.86
N LEU A 370 -6.31 25.56 -11.60
CA LEU A 370 -6.63 24.59 -10.54
C LEU A 370 -5.97 23.23 -10.82
N ILE A 371 -6.14 22.71 -12.04
CA ILE A 371 -5.57 21.42 -12.45
C ILE A 371 -4.04 21.48 -12.42
N LEU A 372 -3.44 22.55 -12.94
CA LEU A 372 -1.98 22.70 -12.94
C LEU A 372 -1.43 22.81 -11.51
N SER A 373 -2.12 23.52 -10.61
CA SER A 373 -1.74 23.59 -9.19
C SER A 373 -1.78 22.21 -8.52
N ALA A 374 -2.82 21.41 -8.77
CA ALA A 374 -2.95 20.03 -8.30
C ALA A 374 -1.84 19.11 -8.84
N VAL A 375 -1.55 19.21 -10.14
CA VAL A 375 -0.44 18.48 -10.76
C VAL A 375 0.89 18.84 -10.09
N ILE A 376 1.17 20.13 -9.90
CA ILE A 376 2.39 20.60 -9.25
C ILE A 376 2.49 20.07 -7.81
N THR A 377 1.44 20.18 -6.99
CA THR A 377 1.48 19.71 -5.60
C THR A 377 1.69 18.20 -5.52
N CYS A 378 1.10 17.41 -6.42
CA CYS A 378 1.32 15.95 -6.47
C CYS A 378 2.75 15.53 -6.84
N ILE A 379 3.51 16.36 -7.55
CA ILE A 379 4.94 16.11 -7.80
C ILE A 379 5.75 16.44 -6.55
N PHE A 380 5.56 17.63 -5.99
CA PHE A 380 6.42 18.14 -4.93
C PHE A 380 6.14 17.48 -3.57
N ALA A 381 4.89 17.16 -3.25
CA ALA A 381 4.51 16.68 -1.92
C ALA A 381 5.21 15.37 -1.51
N PRO A 382 5.21 14.28 -2.32
CA PRO A 382 5.93 13.05 -1.95
C PRO A 382 7.45 13.25 -1.83
N ILE A 383 8.04 14.08 -2.69
CA ILE A 383 9.48 14.39 -2.68
C ILE A 383 9.87 15.10 -1.39
N LEU A 384 9.13 16.15 -1.02
CA LEU A 384 9.39 16.90 0.20
C LEU A 384 9.07 16.07 1.45
N PHE A 385 7.99 15.28 1.42
CA PHE A 385 7.65 14.33 2.49
C PHE A 385 8.83 13.40 2.79
N LYS A 386 9.38 12.73 1.77
CA LYS A 386 10.51 11.81 1.91
C LYS A 386 11.78 12.46 2.44
N LYS A 387 12.00 13.75 2.13
CA LYS A 387 13.13 14.52 2.65
C LYS A 387 12.97 14.91 4.12
N MET A 388 11.73 15.08 4.58
CA MET A 388 11.42 15.60 5.93
C MET A 388 11.09 14.49 6.94
N PHE A 389 10.52 13.37 6.49
CA PHE A 389 10.32 12.20 7.32
C PHE A 389 11.63 11.42 7.45
N PRO A 390 12.19 11.25 8.66
CA PRO A 390 13.29 10.33 8.86
C PRO A 390 12.82 8.92 8.51
N LYS A 391 13.66 8.14 7.81
CA LYS A 391 13.40 6.70 7.65
C LYS A 391 13.25 6.11 9.04
N VAL A 392 12.07 5.57 9.35
CA VAL A 392 11.88 4.76 10.55
C VAL A 392 12.57 3.44 10.23
N GLU A 393 13.81 3.29 10.69
CA GLU A 393 14.49 2.00 10.64
C GLU A 393 13.68 1.04 11.51
N THR A 394 13.15 -0.01 10.90
CA THR A 394 12.63 -1.15 11.67
C THR A 394 13.81 -1.80 12.38
N PRO A 395 13.75 -2.01 13.71
CA PRO A 395 14.85 -2.66 14.42
C PRO A 395 15.10 -4.03 13.80
N LYS A 396 16.35 -4.27 13.38
CA LYS A 396 16.77 -5.53 12.77
C LYS A 396 16.76 -6.62 13.84
N PRO A 397 16.29 -7.85 13.54
CA PRO A 397 16.34 -8.92 14.51
C PRO A 397 17.80 -9.24 14.85
N LYS A 398 18.11 -9.30 16.14
CA LYS A 398 19.44 -9.63 16.65
C LYS A 398 19.67 -11.13 16.62
N VAL A 399 20.79 -11.55 16.06
CA VAL A 399 21.20 -12.96 15.99
C VAL A 399 22.58 -13.10 16.59
N ALA A 400 22.68 -13.83 17.69
CA ALA A 400 23.95 -14.23 18.28
C ALA A 400 24.34 -15.62 17.76
N ILE A 401 25.53 -15.73 17.17
CA ILE A 401 26.10 -16.99 16.70
C ILE A 401 27.32 -17.30 17.55
N ILE A 402 27.30 -18.42 18.28
CA ILE A 402 28.35 -18.84 19.21
C ILE A 402 29.09 -20.01 18.58
N GLY A 403 30.36 -19.82 18.28
CA GLY A 403 31.20 -20.80 17.58
C GLY A 403 31.45 -20.41 16.13
N ALA A 404 32.71 -20.12 15.81
CA ALA A 404 33.15 -19.85 14.45
C ALA A 404 33.61 -21.13 13.77
N SER A 405 32.97 -21.46 12.65
CA SER A 405 33.26 -22.63 11.83
C SER A 405 33.15 -22.27 10.35
N ARG A 406 33.48 -23.23 9.48
CA ARG A 406 33.29 -23.09 8.03
C ARG A 406 31.81 -22.96 7.62
N ILE A 407 30.88 -23.25 8.53
CA ILE A 407 29.44 -23.13 8.31
C ILE A 407 28.94 -21.78 8.85
N THR A 408 29.32 -21.41 10.08
CA THR A 408 28.75 -20.23 10.74
C THR A 408 29.28 -18.90 10.19
N LEU A 409 30.51 -18.85 9.68
CA LEU A 409 31.07 -17.61 9.10
C LEU A 409 30.35 -17.16 7.81
N PRO A 410 30.19 -18.01 6.77
CA PRO A 410 29.38 -17.65 5.60
C PRO A 410 27.93 -17.34 5.96
N LEU A 411 27.35 -18.11 6.89
CA LEU A 411 25.99 -17.87 7.37
C LEU A 411 25.84 -16.47 7.98
N SER A 412 26.81 -15.99 8.77
CA SER A 412 26.79 -14.63 9.31
C SER A 412 26.77 -13.55 8.21
N LEU A 413 27.50 -13.75 7.12
CA LEU A 413 27.50 -12.84 5.96
C LEU A 413 26.14 -12.83 5.25
N ASP A 414 25.58 -14.01 5.01
CA ASP A 414 24.30 -14.16 4.32
C ASP A 414 23.18 -13.51 5.14
N LEU A 415 23.12 -13.77 6.45
CA LEU A 415 22.16 -13.15 7.36
C LEU A 415 22.31 -11.62 7.42
N LYS A 416 23.54 -11.09 7.41
CA LYS A 416 23.76 -9.64 7.38
C LYS A 416 23.21 -8.99 6.11
N ARG A 417 23.39 -9.63 4.94
CA ARG A 417 22.81 -9.19 3.65
C ARG A 417 21.30 -9.26 3.66
N GLU A 418 20.73 -10.15 4.47
CA GLU A 418 19.30 -10.34 4.64
C GLU A 418 18.64 -9.41 5.68
N ASP A 419 19.36 -8.41 6.16
CA ASP A 419 18.89 -7.36 7.08
C ASP A 419 18.75 -7.80 8.55
N TYR A 420 19.54 -8.78 8.98
CA TYR A 420 19.73 -9.15 10.39
C TYR A 420 20.88 -8.37 11.05
N ASP A 421 20.78 -8.17 12.37
CA ASP A 421 21.90 -7.67 13.18
C ASP A 421 22.64 -8.87 13.81
N VAL A 422 23.75 -9.27 13.21
CA VAL A 422 24.43 -10.52 13.54
C VAL A 422 25.70 -10.24 14.34
N THR A 423 25.89 -10.95 15.46
CA THR A 423 27.15 -10.95 16.23
C THR A 423 27.68 -12.37 16.32
N LEU A 424 28.95 -12.58 15.95
CA LEU A 424 29.61 -13.88 16.03
C LEU A 424 30.59 -13.92 17.21
N TYR A 425 30.45 -14.92 18.09
CA TYR A 425 31.31 -15.15 19.25
C TYR A 425 32.25 -16.32 18.97
N MET A 426 33.54 -16.15 19.25
CA MET A 426 34.55 -17.19 19.03
C MET A 426 35.65 -17.16 20.08
N MET A 427 36.33 -18.30 20.30
CA MET A 427 37.55 -18.31 21.10
C MET A 427 38.70 -17.59 20.40
N ARG A 428 39.50 -16.85 21.17
CA ARG A 428 40.67 -16.09 20.70
C ARG A 428 41.73 -16.95 20.01
N GLN A 429 41.80 -18.24 20.34
CA GLN A 429 42.73 -19.19 19.74
C GLN A 429 42.35 -19.66 18.33
N ASN A 430 41.18 -19.28 17.80
CA ASN A 430 40.80 -19.60 16.42
C ASN A 430 41.69 -18.84 15.41
N LYS A 431 42.04 -19.53 14.31
CA LYS A 431 43.00 -19.08 13.27
C LYS A 431 42.61 -17.83 12.46
N ILE A 432 41.51 -17.17 12.81
CA ILE A 432 41.05 -15.96 12.12
C ILE A 432 41.81 -14.79 12.73
N ASN A 433 42.74 -14.22 11.97
CA ASN A 433 43.56 -13.11 12.44
C ASN A 433 42.69 -11.84 12.65
N ASP A 434 43.14 -10.91 13.50
CA ASP A 434 42.37 -9.71 13.85
C ASP A 434 42.07 -8.81 12.65
N GLU A 435 42.94 -8.79 11.63
CA GLU A 435 42.69 -8.07 10.38
C GLU A 435 41.58 -8.72 9.56
N GLU A 436 41.54 -10.06 9.52
CA GLU A 436 40.50 -10.81 8.84
C GLU A 436 39.17 -10.60 9.56
N ALA A 437 39.13 -10.64 10.90
CA ALA A 437 37.94 -10.36 11.68
C ALA A 437 37.40 -8.93 11.48
N LYS A 438 38.27 -7.92 11.38
CA LYS A 438 37.90 -6.52 11.10
C LYS A 438 37.45 -6.27 9.66
N SER A 439 37.78 -7.17 8.73
CA SER A 439 37.39 -7.05 7.32
C SER A 439 35.96 -7.53 7.04
N HIS A 440 35.32 -8.18 8.02
CA HIS A 440 33.94 -8.64 7.91
C HIS A 440 32.94 -7.52 8.22
N ASP A 441 31.81 -7.52 7.50
CA ASP A 441 30.75 -6.50 7.62
C ASP A 441 29.81 -6.73 8.83
N PHE A 442 30.25 -7.55 9.81
CA PHE A 442 29.52 -7.87 11.04
C PHE A 442 30.48 -8.04 12.24
N PRO A 443 30.03 -7.72 13.48
CA PRO A 443 30.85 -7.87 14.67
C PRO A 443 31.30 -9.31 14.95
N ILE A 444 32.60 -9.46 15.25
CA ILE A 444 33.21 -10.69 15.72
C ILE A 444 33.82 -10.45 17.10
N VAL A 445 33.26 -11.10 18.12
CA VAL A 445 33.69 -11.01 19.52
C VAL A 445 34.61 -12.18 19.84
N LYS A 446 35.85 -11.88 20.22
CA LYS A 446 36.86 -12.88 20.62
C LYS A 446 36.91 -13.01 22.14
N LEU A 447 36.56 -14.19 22.63
CA LEU A 447 36.54 -14.55 24.05
C LEU A 447 37.75 -15.44 24.40
N ASP A 448 38.18 -15.40 25.67
CA ASP A 448 39.24 -16.30 26.15
C ASP A 448 38.73 -17.73 26.39
N ASP A 449 37.47 -17.86 26.82
CA ASP A 449 36.71 -19.09 26.97
C ASP A 449 35.28 -18.92 26.42
N ILE A 450 34.58 -20.02 26.15
CA ILE A 450 33.15 -19.99 25.79
C ILE A 450 32.37 -20.58 26.96
N THR A 451 32.10 -19.76 27.97
CA THR A 451 31.31 -20.14 29.14
C THR A 451 30.06 -19.27 29.25
N ILE A 452 29.05 -19.74 29.98
CA ILE A 452 27.83 -18.97 30.28
C ILE A 452 28.20 -17.57 30.79
N ALA A 453 29.13 -17.48 31.75
CA ALA A 453 29.56 -16.21 32.33
C ALA A 453 30.14 -15.25 31.27
N SER A 454 31.08 -15.72 30.44
CA SER A 454 31.72 -14.91 29.39
C SER A 454 30.72 -14.40 28.34
N LEU A 455 29.72 -15.22 27.97
CA LEU A 455 28.71 -14.89 26.97
C LEU A 455 27.64 -13.94 27.52
N THR A 456 27.28 -14.08 28.79
CA THR A 456 26.38 -13.16 29.49
C THR A 456 27.01 -11.78 29.65
N GLU A 457 28.30 -11.70 29.97
CA GLU A 457 29.03 -10.43 30.06
C GLU A 457 29.04 -9.66 28.71
N GLN A 458 29.10 -10.40 27.60
CA GLN A 458 29.05 -9.84 26.24
C GLN A 458 27.64 -9.80 25.64
N THR A 459 26.60 -9.91 26.49
CA THR A 459 25.18 -9.81 26.13
C THR A 459 24.74 -10.72 24.98
N ALA A 460 25.39 -11.87 24.81
CA ALA A 460 25.11 -12.82 23.72
C ALA A 460 23.67 -13.37 23.78
N PHE A 461 23.10 -13.46 24.99
CA PHE A 461 21.76 -13.98 25.22
C PHE A 461 20.65 -12.91 25.16
N ASP A 462 21.00 -11.63 24.96
CA ASP A 462 20.03 -10.54 24.74
C ASP A 462 19.50 -10.51 23.28
N ALA A 463 19.94 -11.46 22.45
CA ALA A 463 19.55 -11.56 21.04
C ALA A 463 18.14 -12.19 20.89
N ASP A 464 17.43 -11.82 19.82
CA ASP A 464 16.14 -12.44 19.49
C ASP A 464 16.30 -13.92 19.10
N ARG A 465 17.48 -14.28 18.58
CA ARG A 465 17.85 -15.63 18.16
C ARG A 465 19.27 -15.98 18.58
N VAL A 466 19.47 -17.17 19.13
CA VAL A 466 20.79 -17.67 19.54
C VAL A 466 21.08 -18.98 18.80
N VAL A 467 22.24 -19.05 18.14
CA VAL A 467 22.75 -20.25 17.47
C VAL A 467 24.04 -20.68 18.15
N VAL A 468 24.07 -21.88 18.73
CA VAL A 468 25.25 -22.45 19.40
C VAL A 468 25.81 -23.56 18.54
N ALA A 469 26.99 -23.35 17.97
CA ALA A 469 27.64 -24.25 17.03
C ALA A 469 29.16 -24.29 17.24
N THR A 470 29.57 -24.65 18.45
CA THR A 470 30.96 -24.99 18.77
C THR A 470 31.27 -26.44 18.39
N SER A 471 32.51 -26.88 18.61
CA SER A 471 32.94 -28.27 18.35
C SER A 471 32.53 -29.27 19.44
N ASP A 472 31.91 -28.82 20.53
CA ASP A 472 31.55 -29.64 21.68
C ASP A 472 30.03 -29.68 21.85
N ASP A 473 29.45 -30.88 21.70
CA ASP A 473 28.01 -31.11 21.75
C ASP A 473 27.42 -30.86 23.14
N GLU A 474 28.11 -31.26 24.21
CA GLU A 474 27.63 -31.06 25.58
C GLU A 474 27.65 -29.57 25.93
N GLN A 475 28.71 -28.87 25.53
CA GLN A 475 28.80 -27.42 25.68
C GLN A 475 27.72 -26.69 24.85
N ASN A 476 27.48 -27.14 23.62
CA ASN A 476 26.45 -26.55 22.76
C ASN A 476 25.06 -26.66 23.40
N LEU A 477 24.73 -27.83 23.95
CA LEU A 477 23.48 -28.05 24.63
C LEU A 477 23.38 -27.19 25.90
N LEU A 478 24.39 -27.21 26.77
CA LEU A 478 24.40 -26.44 28.02
C LEU A 478 24.15 -24.93 27.80
N LEU A 479 24.80 -24.34 26.79
CA LEU A 479 24.63 -22.92 26.46
C LEU A 479 23.24 -22.64 25.87
N ALA A 480 22.68 -23.58 25.10
CA ALA A 480 21.36 -23.45 24.51
C ALA A 480 20.25 -23.57 25.58
N GLU A 481 20.40 -24.49 26.54
CA GLU A 481 19.51 -24.61 27.71
C GLU A 481 19.48 -23.29 28.48
N HIS A 482 20.65 -22.70 28.75
CA HIS A 482 20.73 -21.41 29.44
C HIS A 482 20.09 -20.25 28.64
N ALA A 483 20.30 -20.19 27.32
CA ALA A 483 19.63 -19.21 26.46
C ALA A 483 18.09 -19.34 26.53
N LYS A 484 17.59 -20.58 26.61
CA LYS A 484 16.16 -20.87 26.74
C LYS A 484 15.61 -20.43 28.10
N GLU A 485 16.35 -20.65 29.18
CA GLU A 485 16.01 -20.17 30.53
C GLU A 485 15.88 -18.64 30.60
N LEU A 486 16.72 -17.92 29.85
CA LEU A 486 16.67 -16.45 29.75
C LEU A 486 15.54 -15.92 28.85
N GLY A 487 14.75 -16.81 28.23
CA GLY A 487 13.57 -16.44 27.47
C GLY A 487 13.80 -16.12 26.00
N VAL A 488 14.94 -16.52 25.42
CA VAL A 488 15.18 -16.39 23.98
C VAL A 488 14.15 -17.23 23.21
N GLU A 489 13.38 -16.59 22.32
CA GLU A 489 12.26 -17.23 21.61
C GLU A 489 12.75 -18.41 20.75
N HIS A 490 13.86 -18.19 20.01
CA HIS A 490 14.43 -19.18 19.11
C HIS A 490 15.90 -19.48 19.45
N VAL A 491 16.14 -20.69 19.95
CA VAL A 491 17.48 -21.21 20.26
C VAL A 491 17.77 -22.42 19.39
N ILE A 492 18.93 -22.43 18.75
CA ILE A 492 19.42 -23.51 17.89
C ILE A 492 20.73 -24.05 18.46
N ALA A 493 20.85 -25.36 18.66
CA ALA A 493 22.07 -26.02 19.11
C ALA A 493 22.58 -27.02 18.05
N SER A 494 23.87 -26.94 17.72
CA SER A 494 24.56 -27.93 16.89
C SER A 494 24.91 -29.13 17.76
N VAL A 495 24.32 -30.29 17.50
CA VAL A 495 24.52 -31.50 18.30
C VAL A 495 24.54 -32.70 17.36
N GLU A 496 25.60 -33.50 17.38
CA GLU A 496 25.73 -34.73 16.60
C GLU A 496 25.33 -35.99 17.39
N ASP A 497 25.53 -35.99 18.71
CA ASP A 497 25.15 -37.11 19.59
C ASP A 497 23.62 -37.31 19.66
N PRO A 498 23.08 -38.48 19.26
CA PRO A 498 21.65 -38.73 19.24
C PRO A 498 20.92 -38.60 20.57
N LEU A 499 21.57 -38.93 21.70
CA LEU A 499 20.97 -38.83 23.03
C LEU A 499 20.83 -37.37 23.45
N LEU A 500 21.85 -36.55 23.15
CA LEU A 500 21.80 -35.11 23.40
C LEU A 500 20.80 -34.41 22.47
N GLN A 501 20.63 -34.87 21.23
CA GLN A 501 19.59 -34.36 20.31
C GLN A 501 18.18 -34.60 20.88
N GLU A 502 17.93 -35.78 21.44
CA GLU A 502 16.64 -36.09 22.07
C GLU A 502 16.39 -35.17 23.27
N LYS A 503 17.40 -34.97 24.12
CA LYS A 503 17.32 -34.03 25.26
C LYS A 503 17.02 -32.60 24.81
N ALA A 504 17.76 -32.07 23.84
CA ALA A 504 17.54 -30.74 23.29
C ALA A 504 16.11 -30.55 22.76
N THR A 505 15.58 -31.56 22.08
CA THR A 505 14.22 -31.53 21.53
C THR A 505 13.15 -31.50 22.62
N GLN A 506 13.36 -32.24 23.72
CA GLN A 506 12.48 -32.22 24.89
C GLN A 506 12.43 -30.84 25.57
N GLU A 507 13.53 -30.09 25.50
CA GLU A 507 13.64 -28.73 26.05
C GLU A 507 13.22 -27.63 25.06
N HIS A 508 12.58 -27.99 23.95
CA HIS A 508 12.14 -27.05 22.90
C HIS A 508 13.29 -26.21 22.32
N ILE A 509 14.49 -26.81 22.24
CA ILE A 509 15.66 -26.28 21.54
C ILE A 509 15.70 -26.90 20.14
N ALA A 510 15.87 -26.06 19.12
CA ALA A 510 16.01 -26.56 17.76
C ALA A 510 17.39 -27.18 17.56
N VAL A 511 17.44 -28.39 17.00
CA VAL A 511 18.70 -29.13 16.82
C VAL A 511 19.19 -29.01 15.38
N PHE A 512 20.47 -28.70 15.22
CA PHE A 512 21.19 -28.79 13.96
C PHE A 512 22.23 -29.92 14.04
N SER A 513 22.23 -30.84 13.08
CA SER A 513 23.27 -31.88 12.96
C SER A 513 23.84 -31.84 11.55
N THR A 514 25.15 -31.69 11.43
CA THR A 514 25.87 -31.68 10.16
C THR A 514 25.83 -33.06 9.53
N ILE A 515 26.03 -34.12 10.34
CA ILE A 515 26.06 -35.50 9.85
C ILE A 515 24.68 -35.90 9.32
N ASN A 516 23.62 -35.66 10.10
CA ASN A 516 22.26 -36.00 9.68
C ASN A 516 21.80 -35.15 8.50
N SER A 517 22.04 -33.83 8.52
CA SER A 517 21.68 -32.94 7.40
C SER A 517 22.38 -33.37 6.10
N THR A 518 23.67 -33.68 6.15
CA THR A 518 24.43 -34.13 4.98
C THR A 518 23.94 -35.48 4.49
N ARG A 519 23.67 -36.43 5.38
CA ARG A 519 23.12 -37.75 5.03
C ARG A 519 21.74 -37.65 4.38
N ILE A 520 20.86 -36.79 4.93
CA ILE A 520 19.52 -36.54 4.38
C ILE A 520 19.63 -35.90 3.00
N LEU A 521 20.48 -34.90 2.85
CA LEU A 521 20.68 -34.20 1.58
C LEU A 521 21.26 -35.12 0.50
N LEU A 522 22.27 -35.93 0.83
CA LEU A 522 22.85 -36.91 -0.08
C LEU A 522 21.81 -37.95 -0.51
N ARG A 523 21.02 -38.47 0.44
CA ARG A 523 19.92 -39.38 0.12
C ARG A 523 18.88 -38.71 -0.79
N ALA A 524 18.51 -37.46 -0.51
CA ALA A 524 17.56 -36.71 -1.34
C ALA A 524 18.10 -36.45 -2.75
N LEU A 525 19.40 -36.20 -2.91
CA LEU A 525 20.05 -36.07 -4.22
C LEU A 525 20.03 -37.38 -5.01
N ILE A 526 20.15 -38.52 -4.35
CA ILE A 526 20.07 -39.84 -4.98
C ILE A 526 18.63 -40.17 -5.37
N ASP A 527 17.68 -39.98 -4.45
CA ASP A 527 16.30 -40.39 -4.64
C ASP A 527 15.55 -39.44 -5.59
N LYS A 528 15.71 -38.12 -5.41
CA LYS A 528 14.98 -37.06 -6.13
C LYS A 528 15.83 -35.78 -6.26
N PRO A 529 16.81 -35.71 -7.19
CA PRO A 529 17.72 -34.57 -7.33
C PRO A 529 17.02 -33.22 -7.56
N SER A 530 15.84 -33.24 -8.20
CA SER A 530 15.01 -32.04 -8.42
C SER A 530 14.50 -31.39 -7.13
N LEU A 531 14.25 -32.17 -6.06
CA LEU A 531 13.83 -31.63 -4.77
C LEU A 531 14.96 -30.87 -4.08
N VAL A 532 16.20 -31.32 -4.23
CA VAL A 532 17.35 -30.65 -3.62
C VAL A 532 17.65 -29.33 -4.33
N ARG A 533 17.39 -29.22 -5.64
CA ARG A 533 17.46 -27.94 -6.36
C ARG A 533 16.51 -26.88 -5.79
N LEU A 534 15.35 -27.26 -5.27
CA LEU A 534 14.41 -26.32 -4.61
C LEU A 534 14.95 -25.75 -3.28
N ILE A 535 15.94 -26.40 -2.67
CA ILE A 535 16.52 -26.01 -1.37
C ILE A 535 17.88 -25.32 -1.58
N THR A 536 18.60 -25.65 -2.65
CA THR A 536 20.00 -25.22 -2.88
C THR A 536 20.16 -24.12 -3.93
N THR A 537 19.12 -23.80 -4.70
CA THR A 537 19.18 -22.66 -5.63
C THR A 537 19.03 -21.38 -4.80
N ALA A 538 20.15 -20.68 -4.61
CA ALA A 538 20.35 -19.55 -3.70
C ALA A 538 19.42 -18.31 -3.88
N ASN A 539 18.36 -18.40 -4.68
CA ASN A 539 17.36 -17.36 -4.87
C ASN A 539 15.95 -17.78 -4.39
N GLU A 540 15.72 -19.06 -4.07
CA GLU A 540 14.42 -19.57 -3.63
C GLU A 540 14.59 -20.22 -2.24
N THR A 541 14.36 -19.46 -1.18
CA THR A 541 14.56 -19.94 0.21
C THR A 541 13.39 -20.81 0.62
N VAL A 542 13.62 -22.04 1.10
CA VAL A 542 12.58 -22.77 1.83
C VAL A 542 12.38 -22.09 3.19
N ARG A 543 11.17 -21.61 3.50
CA ARG A 543 10.83 -20.97 4.78
C ARG A 543 9.59 -21.60 5.38
N GLU A 544 9.51 -21.53 6.71
CA GLU A 544 8.27 -21.81 7.45
C GLU A 544 7.48 -20.51 7.62
N VAL A 545 6.18 -20.60 7.41
CA VAL A 545 5.23 -19.51 7.61
C VAL A 545 4.09 -20.03 8.49
N GLU A 546 3.91 -19.43 9.65
CA GLU A 546 2.86 -19.82 10.58
C GLU A 546 1.55 -19.09 10.28
N LEU A 547 0.43 -19.81 10.24
CA LEU A 547 -0.88 -19.19 10.11
C LEU A 547 -1.37 -18.66 11.47
N ARG A 548 -1.04 -17.41 11.77
CA ARG A 548 -1.56 -16.66 12.94
C ARG A 548 -2.76 -15.79 12.60
N SER A 549 -2.95 -15.49 11.32
CA SER A 549 -4.05 -14.70 10.82
C SER A 549 -5.37 -15.47 10.86
N ASN A 550 -6.34 -14.98 11.64
CA ASN A 550 -7.72 -15.50 11.64
C ASN A 550 -8.43 -15.33 10.27
N LYS A 551 -7.92 -14.48 9.39
CA LYS A 551 -8.49 -14.21 8.05
C LYS A 551 -8.41 -15.44 7.14
N TYR A 552 -7.34 -16.24 7.26
CA TYR A 552 -7.12 -17.41 6.42
C TYR A 552 -7.43 -18.74 7.11
N ASN A 553 -8.01 -18.69 8.33
CA ASN A 553 -8.52 -19.87 9.01
C ASN A 553 -9.73 -20.45 8.25
N GLY A 554 -9.64 -21.72 7.85
CA GLY A 554 -10.64 -22.44 7.06
C GLY A 554 -10.57 -22.19 5.55
N VAL A 555 -9.62 -21.37 5.08
CA VAL A 555 -9.43 -21.04 3.66
C VAL A 555 -8.64 -22.15 2.96
N ALA A 556 -9.09 -22.55 1.77
CA ALA A 556 -8.41 -23.55 0.96
C ALA A 556 -7.15 -22.96 0.29
N LEU A 557 -6.09 -23.75 0.19
CA LEU A 557 -4.80 -23.36 -0.39
C LEU A 557 -4.91 -22.68 -1.77
N ARG A 558 -5.79 -23.17 -2.66
CA ARG A 558 -6.03 -22.57 -3.99
C ARG A 558 -6.63 -21.16 -3.96
N ARG A 559 -7.09 -20.72 -2.79
CA ARG A 559 -7.72 -19.41 -2.54
C ARG A 559 -6.80 -18.48 -1.74
N LEU A 560 -5.55 -18.87 -1.51
CA LEU A 560 -4.53 -17.93 -1.11
C LEU A 560 -4.29 -16.94 -2.27
N PRO A 561 -4.05 -15.65 -1.99
CA PRO A 561 -3.70 -14.66 -3.01
C PRO A 561 -2.46 -15.09 -3.79
N PHE A 562 -2.25 -14.55 -5.00
CA PHE A 562 -1.13 -14.95 -5.87
C PHE A 562 0.20 -14.81 -5.13
N LEU A 563 0.87 -15.94 -4.93
CA LEU A 563 2.09 -16.01 -4.15
C LEU A 563 3.34 -15.88 -5.05
N GLY A 564 3.21 -15.33 -6.26
CA GLY A 564 4.34 -15.28 -7.19
C GLY A 564 4.82 -16.67 -7.58
N ASP A 565 6.10 -16.92 -7.31
CA ASP A 565 6.78 -18.19 -7.49
C ASP A 565 6.75 -19.09 -6.24
N VAL A 566 5.94 -18.75 -5.22
CA VAL A 566 5.90 -19.52 -3.98
C VAL A 566 5.09 -20.81 -4.13
N LEU A 567 5.75 -21.91 -3.81
CA LEU A 567 5.20 -23.26 -3.74
C LEU A 567 5.07 -23.69 -2.28
N VAL A 568 3.85 -24.08 -1.88
CA VAL A 568 3.62 -24.72 -0.58
C VAL A 568 3.97 -26.20 -0.69
N ILE A 569 5.01 -26.61 0.04
CA ILE A 569 5.60 -27.96 0.02
C ILE A 569 4.86 -28.88 0.98
N GLN A 570 4.62 -28.42 2.21
CA GLN A 570 4.03 -29.21 3.30
C GLN A 570 3.21 -28.30 4.24
N ILE A 571 2.19 -28.82 4.91
CA ILE A 571 1.50 -28.12 6.01
C ILE A 571 1.60 -28.98 7.28
N TYR A 572 2.03 -28.39 8.40
CA TYR A 572 2.03 -29.02 9.71
C TYR A 572 0.87 -28.48 10.54
N ARG A 573 0.06 -29.39 11.10
CA ARG A 573 -1.02 -29.07 12.04
C ARG A 573 -0.72 -29.74 13.37
N GLY A 574 -0.13 -29.00 14.29
CA GLY A 574 0.56 -29.59 15.45
C GLY A 574 1.62 -30.59 14.96
N ASN A 575 1.59 -31.83 15.45
CA ASN A 575 2.55 -32.87 15.06
C ASN A 575 2.18 -33.65 13.78
N LYS A 576 1.11 -33.28 13.05
CA LYS A 576 0.67 -33.98 11.83
C LYS A 576 1.06 -33.23 10.57
N ALA A 577 1.80 -33.89 9.68
CA ALA A 577 2.14 -33.35 8.36
C ALA A 577 1.06 -33.72 7.33
N LEU A 578 0.59 -32.71 6.58
CA LEU A 578 -0.44 -32.79 5.55
C LEU A 578 0.17 -32.46 4.19
N ILE A 579 -0.24 -33.21 3.16
CA ILE A 579 0.14 -32.92 1.78
C ILE A 579 -0.75 -31.78 1.26
N PRO A 580 -0.17 -30.67 0.78
CA PRO A 580 -0.94 -29.53 0.30
C PRO A 580 -1.58 -29.86 -1.06
N HIS A 581 -2.91 -29.76 -1.09
CA HIS A 581 -3.70 -29.76 -2.31
C HIS A 581 -4.46 -28.45 -2.40
N GLY A 582 -4.94 -28.09 -3.59
CA GLY A 582 -5.72 -26.86 -3.77
C GLY A 582 -6.92 -26.75 -2.80
N ASP A 583 -7.51 -27.88 -2.39
CA ASP A 583 -8.66 -27.93 -1.47
C ASP A 583 -8.28 -28.09 0.00
N THR A 584 -6.99 -28.24 0.31
CA THR A 584 -6.52 -28.35 1.69
C THR A 584 -6.81 -27.04 2.41
N ARG A 585 -7.68 -27.11 3.43
CA ARG A 585 -8.08 -25.95 4.23
C ARG A 585 -7.09 -25.72 5.36
N LEU A 586 -6.52 -24.52 5.38
CA LEU A 586 -5.65 -24.04 6.43
C LEU A 586 -6.44 -23.85 7.73
N GLN A 587 -5.78 -24.07 8.86
CA GLN A 587 -6.33 -23.83 10.19
C GLN A 587 -5.38 -22.94 10.98
N HIS A 588 -5.93 -22.11 11.86
CA HIS A 588 -5.11 -21.28 12.74
C HIS A 588 -4.12 -22.17 13.54
N GLY A 589 -2.84 -21.80 13.53
CA GLY A 589 -1.75 -22.59 14.09
C GLY A 589 -1.15 -23.64 13.15
N ASP A 590 -1.61 -23.71 11.88
CA ASP A 590 -0.90 -24.48 10.86
C ASP A 590 0.44 -23.81 10.51
N THR A 591 1.50 -24.59 10.35
CA THR A 591 2.81 -24.13 9.85
C THR A 591 2.99 -24.60 8.41
N LEU A 592 3.12 -23.68 7.47
CA LEU A 592 3.32 -23.97 6.05
C LEU A 592 4.82 -23.97 5.74
N LEU A 593 5.32 -25.05 5.17
CA LEU A 593 6.66 -25.11 4.60
C LEU A 593 6.57 -24.69 3.12
N VAL A 594 7.22 -23.58 2.75
CA VAL A 594 7.09 -22.96 1.42
C VAL A 594 8.46 -22.70 0.79
N THR A 595 8.54 -22.66 -0.54
CA THR A 595 9.75 -22.26 -1.29
C THR A 595 9.39 -21.28 -2.40
N GLY A 596 10.31 -20.40 -2.81
CA GLY A 596 10.08 -19.32 -3.77
C GLY A 596 10.99 -18.11 -3.49
N SER A 597 10.94 -17.09 -4.32
CA SER A 597 11.75 -15.87 -4.14
C SER A 597 11.43 -15.14 -2.83
N LYS A 598 12.46 -14.51 -2.24
CA LYS A 598 12.36 -13.82 -0.94
C LYS A 598 11.22 -12.80 -0.89
N GLU A 599 11.04 -11.99 -1.94
CA GLU A 599 9.98 -10.99 -2.05
C GLU A 599 8.57 -11.61 -1.92
N HIS A 600 8.34 -12.72 -2.61
CA HIS A 600 7.03 -13.38 -2.59
C HIS A 600 6.80 -14.19 -1.30
N ILE A 601 7.84 -14.79 -0.71
CA ILE A 601 7.70 -15.44 0.59
C ILE A 601 7.44 -14.41 1.70
N ASP A 602 8.13 -13.28 1.68
CA ASP A 602 7.89 -12.21 2.65
C ASP A 602 6.48 -11.64 2.49
N THR A 603 5.96 -11.60 1.25
CA THR A 603 4.56 -11.27 0.97
C THR A 603 3.61 -12.31 1.59
N LEU A 604 3.84 -13.61 1.36
CA LEU A 604 3.04 -14.68 1.97
C LEU A 604 3.07 -14.61 3.50
N LYS A 605 4.24 -14.36 4.09
CA LYS A 605 4.41 -14.23 5.54
C LYS A 605 3.59 -13.08 6.10
N ASN A 606 3.65 -11.90 5.46
CA ASN A 606 2.84 -10.74 5.82
C ASN A 606 1.32 -10.97 5.73
N ILE A 607 0.90 -11.97 4.94
CA ILE A 607 -0.50 -12.32 4.74
C ILE A 607 -0.97 -13.32 5.81
N LEU A 608 -0.14 -14.31 6.14
CA LEU A 608 -0.51 -15.43 7.00
C LEU A 608 -0.18 -15.24 8.49
N GLU A 609 0.87 -14.48 8.82
CA GLU A 609 1.22 -14.07 10.20
C GLU A 609 0.52 -12.77 10.59
#